data_AF-A0A378PTA0-F1
#
_entry.id   AF-A0A378PTA0-F1
#
_cell.length_a   1.000
_cell.length_b   1.000
_cell.length_c   1.000
_cell.angle_alpha   90.00
_cell.angle_beta   90.00
_cell.angle_gamma   90.00
#
_symmetry.space_group_name_H-M   'P 1'
#
loop_
_entity.id
_entity.type
_entity.pdbx_description
1 polymer ?
#
loop_
_entity_poly.entity_id
_entity_poly.type
_entity_poly.pdbx_seq_one_letter_code
_entity_poly.pdbx_strand_id
1 'polypeptide(L)'
;MKTTGSDGKTYEMLCMPIKKLNGWLFSINPEKVRVDLKEKVICYQEECFEALYNYWHLGKAERLQNSAENQTALPEPTLTAEEQNMLQNAVKATHERTKLSYGEIWARTKNKFRVAEYKQIKCSDLRDALIYVASMQPACIDRPRQTINVDWFNMMNFALLLKQYHRFTKDLPHIHTYLSALPSTVQWQDC
;
A
#
# COMPACT_ATOMS: atom_id res chain seq x y z
N MET A 1 -44.21 -16.33 -28.33
CA MET A 1 -43.36 -15.47 -29.18
C MET A 1 -42.95 -16.30 -30.39
N LYS A 2 -43.06 -15.78 -31.62
CA LYS A 2 -42.64 -16.50 -32.82
C LYS A 2 -41.20 -16.12 -33.15
N THR A 3 -40.29 -17.08 -33.21
CA THR A 3 -38.88 -16.85 -33.55
C THR A 3 -38.48 -17.70 -34.75
N THR A 4 -37.66 -17.15 -35.64
CA THR A 4 -37.17 -17.87 -36.81
C THR A 4 -35.90 -18.63 -36.43
N GLY A 5 -35.89 -19.94 -36.65
CA GLY A 5 -34.70 -20.78 -36.47
C GLY A 5 -33.64 -20.52 -37.56
N SER A 6 -32.45 -21.08 -37.36
CA SER A 6 -31.36 -21.00 -38.36
C SER A 6 -31.69 -21.70 -39.69
N ASP A 7 -32.73 -22.52 -39.69
CA ASP A 7 -33.33 -23.20 -40.84
C ASP A 7 -34.38 -22.33 -41.57
N GLY A 8 -34.60 -21.09 -41.14
CA GLY A 8 -35.56 -20.16 -41.74
C GLY A 8 -37.02 -20.44 -41.40
N LYS A 9 -37.30 -21.45 -40.56
CA LYS A 9 -38.67 -21.80 -40.15
C LYS A 9 -39.08 -21.04 -38.89
N THR A 10 -40.36 -20.69 -38.80
CA THR A 10 -40.90 -19.98 -37.64
C THR A 10 -41.43 -20.96 -36.60
N TYR A 11 -40.94 -20.85 -35.37
CA TYR A 11 -41.35 -21.69 -34.24
C TYR A 11 -42.06 -20.87 -33.17
N GLU A 12 -43.06 -21.47 -32.53
CA GLU A 12 -43.62 -20.94 -31.29
C GLU A 12 -42.72 -21.33 -30.13
N MET A 13 -42.06 -20.34 -29.55
CA MET A 13 -41.21 -20.53 -28.38
C MET A 13 -42.03 -20.37 -27.11
N LEU A 14 -41.96 -21.38 -26.26
CA LEU A 14 -42.42 -21.32 -24.88
C LEU A 14 -41.30 -20.74 -24.02
N CYS A 15 -41.58 -19.62 -23.35
CA CYS A 15 -40.65 -18.99 -22.42
C CYS A 15 -41.10 -19.21 -20.97
N MET A 16 -40.17 -19.61 -20.11
CA MET A 16 -40.41 -19.71 -18.66
C MET A 16 -39.91 -18.44 -17.96
N PRO A 17 -40.65 -17.89 -16.98
CA PRO A 17 -40.13 -16.82 -16.14
C PRO A 17 -38.88 -17.28 -15.38
N ILE A 18 -37.81 -16.48 -15.42
CA ILE A 18 -36.52 -16.83 -14.80
C ILE A 18 -36.64 -17.17 -13.31
N LYS A 19 -37.56 -16.50 -12.58
CA LYS A 19 -37.84 -16.77 -11.17
C LYS A 19 -38.34 -18.19 -10.90
N LYS A 20 -38.95 -18.84 -11.89
CA LYS A 20 -39.51 -20.21 -11.79
C LYS A 20 -38.56 -21.28 -12.32
N LEU A 21 -37.48 -20.89 -12.99
CA LEU A 21 -36.54 -21.80 -13.62
C LEU A 21 -35.92 -22.79 -12.63
N ASN A 22 -35.46 -22.30 -11.46
CA ASN A 22 -34.84 -23.15 -10.45
C ASN A 22 -35.80 -24.20 -9.89
N GLY A 23 -37.06 -23.84 -9.65
CA GLY A 23 -38.08 -24.79 -9.19
C GLY A 23 -38.40 -25.86 -10.23
N TRP A 24 -38.37 -25.50 -11.53
CA TRP A 24 -38.54 -26.47 -12.60
C TRP A 24 -37.34 -27.43 -12.70
N LEU A 25 -36.10 -26.93 -12.63
CA LEU A 25 -34.89 -27.74 -12.61
C LEU A 25 -34.88 -28.72 -11.42
N PHE A 26 -35.28 -28.23 -10.25
CA PHE A 26 -35.38 -29.03 -9.03
C PHE A 26 -36.38 -30.19 -9.16
N SER A 27 -37.43 -30.02 -9.98
CA SER A 27 -38.48 -31.01 -10.20
C SER A 27 -38.10 -32.14 -11.18
N ILE A 28 -36.90 -32.10 -11.77
CA ILE A 28 -36.44 -33.12 -12.73
C ILE A 28 -36.19 -34.44 -12.00
N ASN A 29 -36.73 -35.54 -12.52
CA ASN A 29 -36.49 -36.87 -11.95
C ASN A 29 -35.13 -37.42 -12.41
N PRO A 30 -34.17 -37.69 -11.50
CA PRO A 30 -32.83 -38.16 -11.85
C PRO A 30 -32.81 -39.52 -12.56
N GLU A 31 -33.79 -40.39 -12.33
CA GLU A 31 -33.90 -41.70 -13.01
C GLU A 31 -34.29 -41.57 -14.49
N LYS A 32 -34.86 -40.43 -14.89
CA LYS A 32 -35.27 -40.15 -16.27
C LYS A 32 -34.24 -39.29 -17.02
N VAL A 33 -33.06 -39.08 -16.43
CA VAL A 33 -31.97 -38.31 -17.01
C VAL A 33 -30.86 -39.27 -17.44
N ARG A 34 -30.07 -38.86 -18.43
CA ARG A 34 -28.88 -39.61 -18.84
C ARG A 34 -27.93 -39.84 -17.66
N VAL A 35 -27.28 -40.99 -17.65
CA VAL A 35 -26.43 -41.46 -16.53
C VAL A 35 -25.32 -40.47 -16.18
N ASP A 36 -24.72 -39.82 -17.19
CA ASP A 36 -23.64 -38.83 -17.03
C ASP A 36 -24.08 -37.52 -16.36
N LEU A 37 -25.38 -37.24 -16.34
CA LEU A 37 -25.97 -36.03 -15.76
C LEU A 37 -26.71 -36.31 -14.45
N LYS A 38 -27.01 -37.58 -14.16
CA LYS A 38 -27.77 -38.00 -12.97
C LYS A 38 -27.15 -37.45 -11.68
N GLU A 39 -25.85 -37.63 -11.51
CA GLU A 39 -25.09 -37.15 -10.35
C GLU A 39 -25.16 -35.63 -10.20
N LYS A 40 -25.05 -34.88 -11.32
CA LYS A 40 -25.15 -33.41 -11.31
C LYS A 40 -26.54 -32.93 -10.91
N VAL A 41 -27.59 -33.64 -11.34
CA VAL A 41 -28.98 -33.32 -10.96
C VAL A 41 -29.20 -33.56 -9.47
N ILE A 42 -28.69 -34.68 -8.94
CA ILE A 42 -28.78 -34.99 -7.51
C ILE A 42 -28.03 -33.93 -6.68
N CYS A 43 -26.80 -33.61 -7.05
CA CYS A 43 -26.01 -32.56 -6.39
C CYS A 43 -26.74 -31.20 -6.40
N TYR A 44 -27.32 -30.80 -7.53
CA TYR A 44 -28.13 -29.59 -7.60
C TYR A 44 -29.37 -29.62 -6.68
N GLN A 45 -30.04 -30.78 -6.58
CA GLN A 45 -31.19 -30.95 -5.68
C GLN A 45 -30.78 -30.83 -4.22
N GLU A 46 -29.66 -31.45 -3.82
CA GLU A 46 -29.08 -31.36 -2.48
C GLU A 46 -28.72 -29.91 -2.12
N GLU A 47 -28.02 -29.20 -3.00
CA GLU A 47 -27.70 -27.76 -2.82
C GLU A 47 -28.98 -26.92 -2.63
N CYS A 48 -30.05 -27.23 -3.38
CA CYS A 48 -31.33 -26.54 -3.22
C CYS A 48 -31.99 -26.82 -1.87
N PHE A 49 -31.95 -28.07 -1.38
CA PHE A 49 -32.47 -28.42 -0.06
C PHE A 49 -31.75 -27.64 1.05
N GLU A 50 -30.42 -27.57 0.99
CA GLU A 50 -29.62 -26.81 1.94
C GLU A 50 -29.89 -25.30 1.86
N ALA A 51 -29.94 -24.74 0.64
CA ALA A 51 -30.24 -23.34 0.46
C ALA A 51 -31.62 -22.96 1.02
N LEU A 52 -32.63 -23.80 0.79
CA LEU A 52 -33.98 -23.61 1.35
C LEU A 52 -33.96 -23.75 2.88
N TYR A 53 -33.27 -24.76 3.42
CA TYR A 53 -33.13 -24.94 4.86
C TYR A 53 -32.52 -23.71 5.53
N ASN A 54 -31.38 -23.23 5.01
CA ASN A 54 -30.67 -22.06 5.52
C ASN A 54 -31.51 -20.80 5.43
N TYR A 55 -32.25 -20.61 4.33
CA TYR A 55 -33.16 -19.49 4.19
C TYR A 55 -34.23 -19.46 5.30
N TRP A 56 -34.89 -20.59 5.55
CA TRP A 56 -36.00 -20.66 6.52
C TRP A 56 -35.54 -20.71 7.98
N HIS A 57 -34.37 -21.29 8.27
CA HIS A 57 -33.90 -21.49 9.65
C HIS A 57 -32.88 -20.43 10.10
N LEU A 58 -32.03 -19.95 9.19
CA LEU A 58 -30.97 -18.98 9.47
C LEU A 58 -31.30 -17.58 8.93
N GLY A 59 -32.40 -17.43 8.18
CA GLY A 59 -32.85 -16.17 7.59
C GLY A 59 -32.06 -15.73 6.36
N LYS A 60 -31.06 -16.51 5.92
CA LYS A 60 -30.22 -16.20 4.76
C LYS A 60 -29.72 -17.46 4.09
N ALA A 61 -29.65 -17.43 2.76
CA ALA A 61 -29.04 -18.47 1.94
C ALA A 61 -27.93 -17.84 1.10
N GLU A 62 -26.69 -18.21 1.38
CA GLU A 62 -25.50 -17.68 0.70
C GLU A 62 -24.85 -18.81 -0.11
N ARG A 63 -24.61 -18.56 -1.40
CA ARG A 63 -23.86 -19.49 -2.23
C ARG A 63 -22.37 -19.18 -2.06
N LEU A 64 -21.63 -20.10 -1.43
CA LEU A 64 -20.18 -20.03 -1.34
C LEU A 64 -19.57 -20.39 -2.71
N GLN A 65 -19.59 -19.45 -3.66
CA GLN A 65 -18.88 -19.62 -4.91
C GLN A 65 -17.38 -19.46 -4.64
N ASN A 66 -16.64 -20.56 -4.73
CA ASN A 66 -15.17 -20.56 -4.80
C ASN A 66 -14.46 -19.93 -3.59
N SER A 67 -14.81 -20.34 -2.38
CA SER A 67 -13.86 -20.37 -1.26
C SER A 67 -13.13 -21.71 -1.18
N ALA A 68 -12.90 -22.38 -2.30
CA ALA A 68 -11.88 -23.43 -2.40
C ALA A 68 -10.45 -22.88 -2.25
N GLU A 69 -10.28 -21.55 -2.17
CA GLU A 69 -9.06 -20.90 -1.66
C GLU A 69 -9.16 -20.46 -0.18
N ASN A 70 -10.32 -20.57 0.48
CA ASN A 70 -10.51 -20.03 1.83
C ASN A 70 -11.14 -20.98 2.85
N GLN A 71 -11.40 -22.25 2.52
CA GLN A 71 -11.90 -23.24 3.49
C GLN A 71 -11.33 -24.64 3.25
N THR A 72 -10.02 -24.79 3.43
CA THR A 72 -9.53 -25.99 4.12
C THR A 72 -9.83 -25.76 5.60
N ALA A 73 -10.77 -26.53 6.14
CA ALA A 73 -11.03 -26.65 7.56
C ALA A 73 -9.81 -27.29 8.27
N LEU A 74 -8.79 -26.46 8.48
CA LEU A 74 -7.86 -26.48 9.60
C LEU A 74 -7.92 -25.04 10.12
N PRO A 75 -7.90 -24.76 11.44
CA PRO A 75 -7.81 -23.39 11.90
C PRO A 75 -6.59 -22.77 11.21
N GLU A 76 -6.81 -21.77 10.34
CA GLU A 76 -5.69 -21.04 9.76
C GLU A 76 -4.78 -20.66 10.94
N PRO A 77 -3.48 -20.99 10.91
CA PRO A 77 -2.57 -20.50 11.92
C PRO A 77 -2.55 -18.98 11.75
N THR A 78 -3.46 -18.31 12.45
CA THR A 78 -3.27 -16.93 12.86
C THR A 78 -1.90 -16.92 13.50
N LEU A 79 -0.99 -16.06 13.00
CA LEU A 79 0.40 -15.92 13.43
C LEU A 79 0.61 -16.48 14.84
N THR A 80 1.46 -17.49 14.99
CA THR A 80 1.74 -18.05 16.32
C THR A 80 2.18 -16.92 17.25
N ALA A 81 1.92 -17.05 18.56
CA ALA A 81 2.27 -16.01 19.53
C ALA A 81 3.75 -15.61 19.45
N GLU A 82 4.61 -16.56 19.08
CA GLU A 82 6.03 -16.34 18.82
C GLU A 82 6.29 -15.43 17.61
N GLU A 83 5.61 -15.67 16.48
CA GLU A 83 5.71 -14.84 15.27
C GLU A 83 5.22 -13.41 15.51
N GLN A 84 4.16 -13.25 16.29
CA GLN A 84 3.67 -11.93 16.70
C GLN A 84 4.70 -11.19 17.56
N ASN A 85 5.36 -11.89 18.49
CA ASN A 85 6.43 -11.34 19.30
C ASN A 85 7.63 -10.90 18.44
N MET A 86 7.99 -11.65 17.40
CA MET A 86 9.06 -11.24 16.47
C MET A 86 8.75 -9.91 15.79
N LEU A 87 7.51 -9.75 15.29
CA LEU A 87 7.09 -8.50 14.65
C LEU A 87 7.05 -7.34 15.65
N GLN A 88 6.57 -7.56 16.87
CA GLN A 88 6.60 -6.54 17.93
C GLN A 88 8.02 -6.13 18.31
N ASN A 89 8.95 -7.08 18.42
CA ASN A 89 10.36 -6.82 18.70
C ASN A 89 11.02 -6.03 17.56
N ALA A 90 10.72 -6.36 16.30
CA ALA A 90 11.21 -5.62 15.14
C ALA A 90 10.69 -4.17 15.11
N VAL A 91 9.42 -3.96 15.47
CA VAL A 91 8.84 -2.63 15.60
C VAL A 91 9.51 -1.84 16.73
N LYS A 92 9.77 -2.46 17.87
CA LYS A 92 10.48 -1.84 18.99
C LYS A 92 11.90 -1.42 18.59
N ALA A 93 12.66 -2.30 17.94
CA ALA A 93 14.00 -1.99 17.44
C ALA A 93 13.97 -0.85 16.39
N THR A 94 12.95 -0.82 15.54
CA THR A 94 12.76 0.25 14.54
C THR A 94 12.40 1.57 15.20
N HIS A 95 11.57 1.56 16.24
CA HIS A 95 11.24 2.74 17.03
C HIS A 95 12.49 3.32 17.71
N GLU A 96 13.32 2.47 18.32
CA GLU A 96 14.57 2.89 18.98
C GLU A 96 15.54 3.56 18.00
N ARG A 97 15.66 3.00 16.78
CA ARG A 97 16.55 3.48 15.70
C ARG A 97 16.03 4.74 15.02
N THR A 98 14.75 4.79 14.65
CA THR A 98 14.18 5.85 13.80
C THR A 98 13.50 6.97 14.58
N LYS A 99 13.17 6.74 15.86
CA LYS A 99 12.32 7.61 16.70
C LYS A 99 10.92 7.88 16.13
N LEU A 100 10.46 7.12 15.13
CA LEU A 100 9.09 7.18 14.63
C LEU A 100 8.11 6.68 15.70
N SER A 101 6.91 7.26 15.78
CA SER A 101 5.90 6.76 16.73
C SER A 101 5.48 5.31 16.39
N TYR A 102 5.12 4.52 17.40
CA TYR A 102 4.61 3.16 17.18
C TYR A 102 3.39 3.15 16.25
N GLY A 103 2.49 4.13 16.39
CA GLY A 103 1.31 4.26 15.54
C GLY A 103 1.64 4.47 14.07
N GLU A 104 2.67 5.27 13.76
CA GLU A 104 3.13 5.52 12.40
C GLU A 104 3.75 4.25 11.76
N ILE A 105 4.58 3.53 12.53
CA ILE A 105 5.16 2.26 12.09
C ILE A 105 4.05 1.26 11.75
N TRP A 106 3.05 1.11 12.63
CA TRP A 106 1.93 0.22 12.39
C TRP A 106 1.04 0.67 11.24
N ALA A 107 0.78 1.97 11.08
CA ALA A 107 0.00 2.49 9.97
C ALA A 107 0.66 2.15 8.63
N ARG A 108 1.98 2.35 8.50
CA ARG A 108 2.75 2.01 7.30
C ARG A 108 2.72 0.52 6.99
N THR A 109 2.97 -0.33 8.00
CA THR A 109 2.94 -1.78 7.84
C THR A 109 1.56 -2.25 7.40
N LYS A 110 0.50 -1.81 8.07
CA LYS A 110 -0.89 -2.17 7.72
C LYS A 110 -1.27 -1.75 6.29
N ASN A 111 -0.88 -0.55 5.89
CA ASN A 111 -1.12 -0.05 4.52
C ASN A 111 -0.35 -0.87 3.48
N LYS A 112 0.88 -1.32 3.77
CA LYS A 112 1.69 -2.13 2.86
C LYS A 112 1.06 -3.50 2.59
N PHE A 113 0.54 -4.16 3.62
CA PHE A 113 -0.06 -5.49 3.52
C PHE A 113 -1.58 -5.46 3.29
N ARG A 114 -2.20 -4.26 3.25
CA ARG A 114 -3.65 -4.05 3.10
C ARG A 114 -4.47 -4.79 4.17
N VAL A 115 -4.01 -4.72 5.41
CA VAL A 115 -4.62 -5.42 6.55
C VAL A 115 -5.15 -4.41 7.58
N ALA A 116 -6.34 -4.68 8.14
CA ALA A 116 -6.93 -3.83 9.17
C ALA A 116 -6.19 -3.92 10.52
N GLU A 117 -5.76 -5.14 10.88
CA GLU A 117 -5.01 -5.42 12.11
C GLU A 117 -3.74 -6.22 11.84
N TYR A 118 -2.64 -5.95 12.54
CA TYR A 118 -1.37 -6.66 12.33
C TYR A 118 -1.46 -8.18 12.61
N LYS A 119 -2.42 -8.61 13.44
CA LYS A 119 -2.67 -10.01 13.76
C LYS A 119 -3.20 -10.82 12.58
N GLN A 120 -3.73 -10.14 11.57
CA GLN A 120 -4.29 -10.72 10.36
C GLN A 120 -3.26 -10.78 9.21
N ILE A 121 -1.98 -10.46 9.48
CA ILE A 121 -0.89 -10.67 8.51
C ILE A 121 -0.72 -12.18 8.36
N LYS A 122 -0.70 -12.67 7.11
CA LYS A 122 -0.50 -14.10 6.82
C LYS A 122 0.92 -14.53 7.21
N CYS A 123 1.09 -15.77 7.68
CA CYS A 123 2.43 -16.29 8.03
C CYS A 123 3.40 -16.27 6.84
N SER A 124 2.91 -16.46 5.61
CA SER A 124 3.71 -16.32 4.39
C SER A 124 4.35 -14.93 4.24
N ASP A 125 3.63 -13.91 4.69
CA ASP A 125 3.98 -12.50 4.50
C ASP A 125 4.76 -11.96 5.71
N LEU A 126 4.95 -12.76 6.76
CA LEU A 126 5.66 -12.37 7.98
C LEU A 126 7.11 -11.98 7.68
N ARG A 127 7.80 -12.74 6.82
CA ARG A 127 9.20 -12.46 6.47
C ARG A 127 9.31 -11.10 5.79
N ASP A 128 8.43 -10.83 4.85
CA ASP A 128 8.38 -9.56 4.13
C ASP A 128 7.99 -8.41 5.06
N ALA A 129 7.08 -8.65 6.02
CA ALA A 129 6.72 -7.67 7.04
C ALA A 129 7.90 -7.30 7.94
N LEU A 130 8.70 -8.28 8.37
CA LEU A 130 9.90 -8.06 9.17
C LEU A 130 10.96 -7.27 8.40
N ILE A 131 11.22 -7.64 7.14
CA ILE A 131 12.15 -6.92 6.27
C ILE A 131 11.66 -5.47 6.07
N TYR A 132 10.37 -5.30 5.79
CA TYR A 132 9.77 -3.99 5.58
C TYR A 132 9.91 -3.09 6.80
N VAL A 133 9.54 -3.57 7.99
CA VAL A 133 9.68 -2.83 9.26
C VAL A 133 11.14 -2.47 9.52
N ALA A 134 12.06 -3.43 9.38
CA ALA A 134 13.48 -3.18 9.58
C ALA A 134 14.05 -2.13 8.60
N SER A 135 13.55 -2.11 7.37
CA SER A 135 13.96 -1.18 6.31
C SER A 135 13.36 0.21 6.42
N MET A 136 12.42 0.45 7.36
CA MET A 136 11.77 1.74 7.49
C MET A 136 12.78 2.85 7.79
N GLN A 137 12.75 3.89 6.98
CA GLN A 137 13.48 5.11 7.25
C GLN A 137 12.54 6.11 7.95
N PRO A 138 13.06 6.96 8.85
CA PRO A 138 12.28 8.10 9.28
C PRO A 138 11.82 8.85 8.02
N ALA A 139 10.51 9.08 7.88
CA ALA A 139 10.07 10.07 6.91
C ALA A 139 10.82 11.34 7.31
N CYS A 140 11.69 11.80 6.41
CA CYS A 140 12.51 12.99 6.52
C CYS A 140 12.29 13.76 7.84
N ILE A 141 13.31 13.78 8.70
CA ILE A 141 13.49 15.00 9.49
C ILE A 141 13.51 16.08 8.42
N ASP A 142 12.47 16.91 8.34
CA ASP A 142 12.58 18.20 7.72
C ASP A 142 13.83 18.79 8.36
N ARG A 143 14.96 18.75 7.65
CA ARG A 143 16.14 19.51 8.07
C ARG A 143 15.55 20.89 8.28
N PRO A 144 15.56 21.46 9.52
CA PRO A 144 14.95 22.75 9.72
C PRO A 144 15.54 23.61 8.63
N ARG A 145 14.68 24.11 7.73
CA ARG A 145 15.12 24.98 6.66
C ARG A 145 15.88 26.04 7.41
N GLN A 146 17.21 26.07 7.29
CA GLN A 146 17.98 27.19 7.77
C GLN A 146 17.52 28.32 6.87
N THR A 147 16.40 28.93 7.23
CA THR A 147 16.07 30.26 6.83
C THR A 147 17.18 31.05 7.48
N ILE A 148 18.27 31.26 6.74
CA ILE A 148 19.20 32.33 7.06
C ILE A 148 18.27 33.52 7.22
N ASN A 149 18.09 33.98 8.46
CA ASN A 149 17.33 35.18 8.71
C ASN A 149 18.18 36.31 8.14
N VAL A 150 17.95 36.62 6.87
CA VAL A 150 18.48 37.80 6.21
C VAL A 150 17.66 38.96 6.76
N ASP A 151 17.89 39.27 8.03
CA ASP A 151 17.33 40.43 8.67
C ASP A 151 17.81 41.66 7.89
N TRP A 152 16.93 42.66 7.78
CA TRP A 152 17.23 43.95 7.16
C TRP A 152 18.55 44.53 7.68
N PHE A 153 18.86 44.31 8.96
CA PHE A 153 20.12 44.74 9.57
C PHE A 153 21.36 44.07 8.96
N ASN A 154 21.29 42.76 8.66
CA ASN A 154 22.37 42.02 7.98
C ASN A 154 22.50 42.44 6.51
N MET A 155 21.38 42.69 5.84
CA MET A 155 21.36 43.17 4.45
C MET A 155 21.99 44.57 4.33
N MET A 156 21.70 45.46 5.29
CA MET A 156 22.24 46.81 5.31
C MET A 156 23.75 46.83 5.59
N ASN A 157 24.22 45.98 6.52
CA ASN A 157 25.66 45.81 6.76
C ASN A 157 26.39 45.23 5.54
N PHE A 158 25.78 44.27 4.84
CA PHE A 158 26.34 43.73 3.60
C PHE A 158 26.42 44.79 2.49
N ALA A 159 25.38 45.63 2.35
CA ALA A 159 25.39 46.75 1.41
C ALA A 159 26.45 47.81 1.77
N LEU A 160 26.69 48.07 3.05
CA LEU A 160 27.76 48.96 3.50
C LEU A 160 29.15 48.39 3.19
N LEU A 161 29.35 47.09 3.41
CA LEU A 161 30.59 46.39 3.04
C LEU A 161 30.85 46.47 1.53
N LEU A 162 29.83 46.25 0.70
CA LEU A 162 29.97 46.39 -0.76
C LEU A 162 30.30 47.83 -1.17
N LYS A 163 29.69 48.83 -0.52
CA LYS A 163 30.05 50.25 -0.76
C LYS A 163 31.49 50.56 -0.34
N GLN A 164 31.94 50.01 0.78
CA GLN A 164 33.31 50.20 1.27
C GLN A 164 34.32 49.51 0.36
N TYR A 165 34.03 48.30 -0.10
CA TYR A 165 34.83 47.59 -1.10
C TYR A 165 34.85 48.31 -2.45
N HIS A 166 33.72 48.89 -2.88
CA HIS A 166 33.66 49.69 -4.10
C HIS A 166 34.48 51.00 -3.99
N ARG A 167 34.54 51.62 -2.81
CA ARG A 167 35.43 52.77 -2.57
C ARG A 167 36.89 52.33 -2.57
N PHE A 168 37.22 51.23 -1.88
CA PHE A 168 38.57 50.66 -1.87
C PHE A 168 39.07 50.28 -3.26
N THR A 169 38.22 49.70 -4.11
CA THR A 169 38.58 49.36 -5.50
C THR A 169 38.80 50.59 -6.38
N LYS A 170 38.17 51.74 -6.08
CA LYS A 170 38.50 53.02 -6.72
C LYS A 170 39.85 53.58 -6.25
N ASP A 171 40.26 53.26 -5.03
CA ASP A 171 41.54 53.69 -4.45
C ASP A 171 42.70 52.73 -4.81
N LEU A 172 42.39 51.49 -5.24
CA LEU A 172 43.34 50.46 -5.68
C LEU A 172 44.39 50.90 -6.73
N PRO A 173 44.08 51.71 -7.77
CA PRO A 173 45.09 52.18 -8.72
C PRO A 173 46.20 53.01 -8.05
N HIS A 174 45.89 53.71 -6.95
CA HIS A 174 46.92 54.44 -6.20
C HIS A 174 47.86 53.48 -5.46
N ILE A 175 47.33 52.41 -4.85
CA ILE A 175 48.12 51.41 -4.10
C ILE A 175 49.01 50.59 -5.04
N HIS A 176 48.54 50.23 -6.23
CA HIS A 176 49.38 49.54 -7.22
C HIS A 176 50.55 50.43 -7.68
N THR A 177 50.32 51.74 -7.79
CA THR A 177 51.38 52.71 -8.11
C THR A 177 52.44 52.76 -7.00
N TYR A 178 52.02 52.79 -5.73
CA TYR A 178 52.96 52.75 -4.58
C TYR A 178 53.72 51.42 -4.47
N LEU A 179 53.06 50.28 -4.70
CA LEU A 179 53.70 48.96 -4.66
C LEU A 179 54.67 48.75 -5.84
N SER A 180 54.36 49.30 -7.02
CA SER A 180 55.27 49.26 -8.19
C SER A 180 56.48 50.20 -8.06
N ALA A 181 56.41 51.17 -7.13
CA ALA A 181 57.50 52.10 -6.83
C ALA A 181 58.42 51.60 -5.70
N LEU A 182 58.12 50.45 -5.07
CA LEU A 182 59.00 49.85 -4.08
C LEU A 182 60.19 49.16 -4.77
N PRO A 183 61.45 49.48 -4.41
CA PRO A 183 62.60 48.80 -4.97
C PRO A 183 62.53 47.30 -4.62
N SER A 184 62.79 46.43 -5.60
CA SER A 184 62.64 44.97 -5.52
C SER A 184 63.66 44.26 -4.60
N THR A 185 64.28 44.97 -3.67
CA THR A 185 65.24 44.43 -2.71
C THR A 185 64.94 44.99 -1.32
N VAL A 186 63.92 44.44 -0.68
CA VAL A 186 63.85 44.48 0.79
C VAL A 186 64.67 43.30 1.29
N GLN A 187 65.92 43.58 1.67
CA GLN A 187 66.67 42.64 2.50
C GLN A 187 66.04 42.63 3.88
N TRP A 188 65.38 41.53 4.23
CA TRP A 188 64.99 41.27 5.61
C TRP A 188 66.26 40.94 6.39
N GLN A 189 66.67 41.83 7.28
CA GLN A 189 67.63 41.47 8.34
C GLN A 189 66.87 40.62 9.35
N ASP A 190 67.20 39.34 9.39
CA ASP A 190 66.71 38.41 10.41
C ASP A 190 67.24 38.86 11.78
N CYS A 191 66.32 39.14 12.71
CA CYS A 191 66.56 39.20 14.15
C CYS A 191 65.64 38.19 14.83
#